data_AF-A0AAW8QFC4-F1
#
_entry.id   AF-A0AAW8QFC4-F1
#
_cell.length_a   1.000
_cell.length_b   1.000
_cell.length_c   1.000
_cell.angle_alpha   90.00
_cell.angle_beta   90.00
_cell.angle_gamma   90.00
#
_symmetry.space_group_name_H-M   'P 1'
#
loop_
_entity.id
_entity.type
_entity.pdbx_description
1 polymer ?
#
loop_
_entity_poly.entity_id
_entity_poly.type
_entity_poly.pdbx_seq_one_letter_code
_entity_poly.pdbx_strand_id
1 'polypeptide(L)'
;MLDIHYHYITKYGIPIKNVWLLILYASEVYKTSEDKFFNIEENLEDLYTVILELLCNQFDKNISKGFSSNYITRSENLTRVRGSINFLITESKMLMQRGQVNCSYDELTLNIPRYQYVLITLKNALFLKGIEGVKERLLQNINILEGLGVTCPLIQNYDLRSDRFGHFDYSEQALLQTCQLLNELKIPTMQKGNHLIPNLEEMSEEWLRKLFEKAVYGFYSKNLPANVWDVSHNKKLQWKLDTDSLITDVLPQMEADIIIRNRQTGQATIIDTKFNKILVSNRFGREKFRSGYIYQIYTYLRSQEEEGCPLFQRGVLLHPSVGEKIFDKVKIQGYLLEFQTIDLTEMAKEIKARLIELA
;
A
#
# COMPACT_ATOMS: atom_id res chain seq x y z
N MET A 1 21.03 -15.52 16.11
CA MET A 1 19.86 -16.35 16.47
C MET A 1 18.82 -15.40 17.03
N LEU A 2 17.76 -15.09 16.27
CA LEU A 2 16.72 -14.12 16.66
C LEU A 2 15.41 -14.88 16.81
N ASP A 3 14.89 -15.04 18.03
CA ASP A 3 13.47 -15.35 18.21
C ASP A 3 12.67 -14.24 17.57
N ILE A 4 11.75 -14.61 16.68
CA ILE A 4 11.03 -13.64 15.89
C ILE A 4 10.09 -12.89 16.84
N HIS A 5 10.07 -11.58 16.65
CA HIS A 5 9.43 -10.54 17.45
C HIS A 5 7.87 -10.63 17.45
N TYR A 6 7.27 -11.79 17.72
CA TYR A 6 5.79 -11.96 17.79
C TYR A 6 5.16 -11.39 19.05
N HIS A 7 5.97 -11.15 20.08
CA HIS A 7 5.51 -10.68 21.40
C HIS A 7 5.49 -9.15 21.54
N TYR A 8 5.85 -8.41 20.48
CA TYR A 8 5.87 -6.97 20.54
C TYR A 8 4.48 -6.41 20.30
N ILE A 9 4.15 -5.41 21.10
CA ILE A 9 2.87 -4.72 21.10
C ILE A 9 3.18 -3.25 20.82
N THR A 10 2.40 -2.66 19.92
CA THR A 10 2.47 -1.22 19.64
C THR A 10 2.04 -0.41 20.86
N LYS A 11 2.32 0.90 20.87
CA LYS A 11 1.83 1.81 21.92
C LYS A 11 0.31 1.84 22.09
N TYR A 12 -0.43 1.33 21.11
CA TYR A 12 -1.90 1.24 21.13
C TYR A 12 -2.44 -0.11 21.56
N GLY A 13 -1.59 -1.06 21.99
CA GLY A 13 -2.03 -2.39 22.43
C GLY A 13 -2.21 -3.42 21.30
N ILE A 14 -1.90 -3.06 20.05
CA ILE A 14 -2.03 -3.95 18.90
C ILE A 14 -0.75 -4.79 18.73
N PRO A 15 -0.82 -6.13 18.64
CA PRO A 15 0.32 -6.98 18.32
C PRO A 15 0.93 -6.66 16.96
N ILE A 16 2.27 -6.65 16.85
CA ILE A 16 2.97 -6.35 15.58
C ILE A 16 2.55 -7.32 14.46
N LYS A 17 2.30 -8.60 14.78
CA LYS A 17 1.80 -9.59 13.81
C LYS A 17 0.53 -9.10 13.09
N ASN A 18 -0.37 -8.46 13.82
CA ASN A 18 -1.64 -7.99 13.26
C ASN A 18 -1.45 -6.67 12.50
N VAL A 19 -0.43 -5.88 12.84
CA VAL A 19 0.02 -4.77 11.99
C VAL A 19 0.56 -5.30 10.65
N TRP A 20 1.38 -6.35 10.66
CA TRP A 20 1.85 -6.98 9.42
C TRP A 20 0.71 -7.53 8.57
N LEU A 21 -0.31 -8.11 9.20
CA LEU A 21 -1.54 -8.52 8.52
C LEU A 21 -2.23 -7.33 7.83
N LEU A 22 -2.37 -6.19 8.52
CA LEU A 22 -2.95 -4.98 7.93
C LEU A 22 -2.10 -4.46 6.77
N ILE A 23 -0.76 -4.46 6.88
CA ILE A 23 0.15 -4.09 5.78
C ILE A 23 -0.05 -5.01 4.58
N LEU A 24 -0.15 -6.32 4.82
CA LEU A 24 -0.42 -7.30 3.78
C LEU A 24 -1.75 -6.99 3.08
N TYR A 25 -2.85 -6.83 3.81
CA TYR A 25 -4.16 -6.49 3.25
C TYR A 25 -4.18 -5.16 2.50
N ALA A 26 -3.41 -4.18 2.97
CA ALA A 26 -3.28 -2.88 2.32
C ALA A 26 -2.41 -2.90 1.05
N SER A 27 -1.71 -4.00 0.77
CA SER A 27 -0.76 -4.11 -0.34
C SER A 27 -1.44 -4.44 -1.67
N GLU A 28 -0.89 -3.94 -2.78
CA GLU A 28 -1.36 -4.31 -4.13
C GLU A 28 -1.04 -5.78 -4.46
N VAL A 29 0.02 -6.31 -3.86
CA VAL A 29 0.44 -7.72 -4.01
C VAL A 29 -0.68 -8.65 -3.52
N TYR A 30 -1.27 -8.36 -2.36
CA TYR A 30 -2.37 -9.17 -1.82
C TYR A 30 -3.60 -9.13 -2.73
N LYS A 31 -3.96 -7.96 -3.26
CA LYS A 31 -5.12 -7.79 -4.16
C LYS A 31 -4.97 -8.53 -5.48
N THR A 32 -3.77 -8.59 -6.02
CA THR A 32 -3.50 -9.16 -7.36
C THR A 32 -3.12 -10.65 -7.31
N SER A 33 -2.68 -11.17 -6.16
CA SER A 33 -2.18 -12.54 -6.08
C SER A 33 -3.29 -13.59 -6.07
N GLU A 34 -3.21 -14.58 -6.95
CA GLU A 34 -4.16 -15.70 -7.10
C GLU A 34 -4.02 -16.77 -5.98
N ASP A 35 -4.21 -16.37 -4.72
CA ASP A 35 -4.43 -17.25 -3.54
C ASP A 35 -3.18 -17.73 -2.78
N LYS A 36 -1.99 -17.21 -3.12
CA LYS A 36 -0.73 -17.53 -2.41
C LYS A 36 -0.70 -17.18 -0.92
N PHE A 37 -1.60 -16.30 -0.47
CA PHE A 37 -1.62 -15.80 0.90
C PHE A 37 -2.66 -16.47 1.81
N PHE A 38 -3.51 -17.37 1.29
CA PHE A 38 -4.60 -17.96 2.07
C PHE A 38 -4.10 -18.73 3.31
N ASN A 39 -3.02 -19.51 3.17
CA ASN A 39 -2.44 -20.26 4.28
C ASN A 39 -1.62 -19.37 5.25
N ILE A 40 -1.16 -18.21 4.80
CA ILE A 40 -0.32 -17.28 5.57
C ILE A 40 -1.16 -16.44 6.53
N GLU A 41 -2.43 -16.23 6.19
CA GLU A 41 -3.41 -15.66 7.12
C GLU A 41 -3.64 -16.54 8.35
N GLU A 42 -3.29 -17.83 8.29
CA GLU A 42 -3.33 -18.73 9.45
C GLU A 42 -1.99 -18.75 10.21
N ASN A 43 -0.87 -18.63 9.50
CA ASN A 43 0.45 -18.53 10.10
C ASN A 43 1.32 -17.43 9.45
N LEU A 44 1.41 -16.28 10.13
CA LEU A 44 2.22 -15.14 9.69
C LEU A 44 3.74 -15.38 9.86
N GLU A 45 4.16 -16.50 10.45
CA GLU A 45 5.57 -16.79 10.63
C GLU A 45 6.33 -16.94 9.31
N ASP A 46 5.66 -17.51 8.30
CA ASP A 46 6.21 -17.75 6.98
C ASP A 46 5.99 -16.60 5.99
N LEU A 47 5.40 -15.48 6.44
CA LEU A 47 5.07 -14.34 5.59
C LEU A 47 6.28 -13.84 4.79
N TYR A 48 7.42 -13.68 5.45
CA TYR A 48 8.66 -13.23 4.79
C TYR A 48 9.14 -14.24 3.76
N THR A 49 9.13 -15.53 4.07
CA THR A 49 9.58 -16.60 3.17
C THR A 49 8.77 -16.58 1.88
N VAL A 50 7.44 -16.50 1.98
CA VAL A 50 6.57 -16.50 0.78
C VAL A 50 6.71 -15.22 -0.03
N ILE A 51 6.85 -14.06 0.62
CA ILE A 51 7.10 -12.80 -0.09
C ILE A 51 8.44 -12.85 -0.83
N LEU A 52 9.48 -13.43 -0.22
CA LEU A 52 10.79 -13.58 -0.85
C LEU A 52 10.79 -14.57 -2.01
N GLU A 53 10.06 -15.68 -1.88
CA GLU A 53 9.85 -16.61 -2.98
C GLU A 53 9.07 -15.96 -4.12
N LEU A 54 8.02 -15.19 -3.81
CA LEU A 54 7.27 -14.42 -4.80
C LEU A 54 8.17 -13.41 -5.50
N LEU A 55 9.00 -12.70 -4.75
CA LEU A 55 9.97 -11.73 -5.27
C LEU A 55 10.94 -12.40 -6.25
N CYS A 56 11.54 -13.53 -5.87
CA CYS A 56 12.46 -14.25 -6.75
C CYS A 56 11.75 -14.75 -8.02
N ASN A 57 10.55 -15.32 -7.89
CA ASN A 57 9.78 -15.79 -9.04
C ASN A 57 9.38 -14.64 -10.00
N GLN A 58 9.06 -13.47 -9.47
CA GLN A 58 8.78 -12.28 -10.29
C GLN A 58 10.06 -11.75 -10.96
N PHE A 59 11.20 -11.80 -10.26
CA PHE A 59 12.49 -11.43 -10.81
C PHE A 59 12.90 -12.33 -11.98
N ASP A 60 12.76 -13.65 -11.83
CA ASP A 60 13.05 -14.63 -12.90
C ASP A 60 12.15 -14.41 -14.14
N LYS A 61 10.88 -14.05 -13.92
CA LYS A 61 9.96 -13.67 -15.00
C LYS A 61 10.39 -12.39 -15.71
N ASN A 62 10.94 -11.41 -14.99
CA ASN A 62 11.43 -10.17 -15.60
C ASN A 62 12.75 -10.40 -16.34
N ILE A 63 13.64 -11.25 -15.84
CA ILE A 63 14.85 -11.65 -16.60
C ILE A 63 14.45 -12.31 -17.92
N SER A 64 13.52 -13.26 -17.89
CA SER A 64 13.14 -14.00 -19.10
C SER A 64 12.44 -13.14 -20.15
N LYS A 65 11.70 -12.11 -19.72
CA LYS A 65 11.12 -11.09 -20.61
C LYS A 65 12.13 -10.02 -21.07
N GLY A 66 13.18 -9.80 -20.30
CA GLY A 66 14.11 -8.69 -20.45
C GLY A 66 13.68 -7.48 -19.61
N PHE A 67 14.66 -6.83 -18.99
CA PHE A 67 14.46 -5.61 -18.21
C PHE A 67 14.26 -4.40 -19.13
N SER A 68 13.30 -3.54 -18.79
CA SER A 68 13.14 -2.23 -19.41
C SER A 68 14.40 -1.38 -19.21
N SER A 69 14.79 -0.62 -20.22
CA SER A 69 15.99 0.22 -20.18
C SER A 69 15.66 1.64 -20.59
N ASN A 70 16.29 2.62 -19.95
CA ASN A 70 16.10 4.02 -20.29
C ASN A 70 17.32 4.59 -21.00
N TYR A 71 17.08 5.60 -21.82
CA TYR A 71 18.15 6.41 -22.39
C TYR A 71 18.55 7.50 -21.41
N ILE A 72 19.85 7.61 -21.14
CA ILE A 72 20.45 8.75 -20.45
C ILE A 72 21.35 9.47 -21.42
N THR A 73 21.12 10.78 -21.59
CA THR A 73 21.99 11.63 -22.38
C THR A 73 23.29 11.86 -21.63
N ARG A 74 24.41 11.43 -22.22
CA ARG A 74 25.76 11.67 -21.72
C ARG A 74 26.45 12.73 -22.55
N SER A 75 27.21 13.60 -21.87
CA SER A 75 28.12 14.55 -22.50
C SER A 75 29.55 14.24 -22.06
N GLU A 76 30.38 13.79 -23.00
CA GLU A 76 31.75 13.35 -22.74
C GLU A 76 32.71 13.86 -23.83
N ASN A 77 33.99 14.07 -23.47
CA ASN A 77 35.04 14.41 -24.42
C ASN A 77 35.59 13.13 -25.04
N LEU A 78 35.36 12.94 -26.34
CA LEU A 78 35.73 11.73 -27.07
C LEU A 78 36.75 12.05 -28.16
N THR A 79 37.59 11.09 -28.51
CA THR A 79 38.49 11.17 -29.68
C THR A 79 37.80 10.81 -30.99
N ARG A 80 36.50 10.46 -30.94
CA ARG A 80 35.64 10.14 -32.08
C ARG A 80 34.29 10.81 -31.92
N VAL A 81 33.63 11.12 -33.03
CA VAL A 81 32.28 11.70 -32.99
C VAL A 81 31.26 10.60 -32.65
N ARG A 82 30.43 10.85 -31.63
CA ARG A 82 29.29 10.01 -31.24
C ARG A 82 28.09 10.89 -30.93
N GLY A 83 26.96 10.67 -31.61
CA GLY A 83 25.78 11.51 -31.44
C GLY A 83 25.99 12.94 -31.94
N SER A 84 25.55 13.93 -31.16
CA SER A 84 25.64 15.35 -31.50
C SER A 84 26.90 16.00 -30.91
N ILE A 85 27.48 16.98 -31.62
CA ILE A 85 28.67 17.70 -31.17
C ILE A 85 28.25 18.96 -30.40
N ASN A 86 28.78 19.15 -29.20
CA ASN A 86 28.68 20.43 -28.50
C ASN A 86 29.82 21.35 -28.96
N PHE A 87 29.54 22.13 -30.01
CA PHE A 87 30.52 23.03 -30.61
C PHE A 87 31.05 24.08 -29.62
N LEU A 88 30.19 24.61 -28.75
CA LEU A 88 30.57 25.64 -27.76
C LEU A 88 31.61 25.11 -26.76
N ILE A 89 31.37 23.92 -26.18
CA ILE A 89 32.33 23.31 -25.24
C ILE A 89 33.61 22.88 -25.96
N THR A 90 33.49 22.40 -27.20
CA THR A 90 34.63 21.94 -28.00
C THR A 90 35.59 23.07 -28.32
N GLU A 91 35.07 24.22 -28.79
CA GLU A 91 35.89 25.39 -29.12
C GLU A 91 36.43 26.10 -27.87
N SER A 92 35.59 26.34 -26.86
CA SER A 92 36.00 27.05 -25.64
C SER A 92 37.11 26.33 -24.86
N LYS A 93 37.16 25.00 -24.91
CA LYS A 93 38.21 24.18 -24.27
C LYS A 93 39.32 23.76 -25.24
N MET A 94 39.30 24.24 -26.49
CA MET A 94 40.27 23.90 -27.54
C MET A 94 40.46 22.37 -27.71
N LEU A 95 39.38 21.60 -27.58
CA LEU A 95 39.46 20.13 -27.53
C LEU A 95 40.04 19.54 -28.84
N MET A 96 39.78 20.20 -29.98
CA MET A 96 40.28 19.78 -31.29
C MET A 96 41.81 19.76 -31.35
N GLN A 97 42.50 20.67 -30.64
CA GLN A 97 43.97 20.68 -30.56
C GLN A 97 44.52 19.46 -29.82
N ARG A 98 43.70 18.83 -28.97
CA ARG A 98 44.02 17.59 -28.24
C ARG A 98 43.46 16.36 -28.94
N GLY A 99 42.91 16.50 -30.16
CA GLY A 99 42.26 15.41 -30.89
C GLY A 99 40.95 14.93 -30.25
N GLN A 100 40.25 15.80 -29.52
CA GLN A 100 39.01 15.49 -28.82
C GLN A 100 37.85 16.39 -29.25
N VAL A 101 36.62 15.91 -29.11
CA VAL A 101 35.37 16.63 -29.35
C VAL A 101 34.42 16.35 -28.19
N ASN A 102 33.72 17.37 -27.69
CA ASN A 102 32.67 17.13 -26.71
C ASN A 102 31.41 16.65 -27.44
N CYS A 103 31.01 15.42 -27.15
CA CYS A 103 29.89 14.74 -27.79
C CYS A 103 28.76 14.52 -26.78
N SER A 104 27.53 14.79 -27.21
CA SER A 104 26.30 14.50 -26.49
C SER A 104 25.55 13.39 -27.22
N TYR A 105 25.39 12.23 -26.55
CA TYR A 105 24.74 11.05 -27.11
C TYR A 105 23.88 10.35 -26.05
N ASP A 106 22.87 9.63 -26.53
CA ASP A 106 22.01 8.83 -25.67
C ASP A 106 22.60 7.43 -25.50
N GLU A 107 22.79 7.02 -24.25
CA GLU A 107 23.22 5.68 -23.90
C GLU A 107 22.09 4.93 -23.22
N LEU A 108 21.84 3.71 -23.69
CA LEU A 108 20.88 2.81 -23.07
C LEU A 108 21.47 2.27 -21.76
N THR A 109 20.75 2.46 -20.66
CA THR A 109 21.17 1.96 -19.35
C THR A 109 20.05 1.33 -18.57
N LEU A 110 20.43 0.32 -17.78
CA LEU A 110 19.60 -0.29 -16.75
C LEU A 110 19.83 0.33 -15.38
N ASN A 111 20.77 1.29 -15.22
CA ASN A 111 20.99 1.96 -13.95
C ASN A 111 19.94 3.06 -13.70
N ILE A 112 18.68 2.64 -13.57
CA ILE A 112 17.51 3.51 -13.33
C ILE A 112 16.99 3.34 -11.90
N PRO A 113 16.27 4.33 -11.35
CA PRO A 113 15.76 4.27 -9.97
C PRO A 113 14.99 2.98 -9.62
N ARG A 114 14.24 2.42 -10.58
CA ARG A 114 13.52 1.14 -10.42
C ARG A 114 14.44 0.00 -9.97
N TYR A 115 15.50 -0.27 -10.73
CA TYR A 115 16.39 -1.40 -10.42
C TYR A 115 17.36 -1.11 -9.31
N GLN A 116 17.70 0.16 -9.08
CA GLN A 116 18.41 0.57 -7.87
C GLN A 116 17.58 0.23 -6.62
N TYR A 117 16.27 0.46 -6.66
CA TYR A 117 15.34 0.13 -5.58
C TYR A 117 15.22 -1.38 -5.37
N VAL A 118 15.09 -2.14 -6.46
CA VAL A 118 15.10 -3.62 -6.40
C VAL A 118 16.41 -4.13 -5.80
N LEU A 119 17.56 -3.64 -6.26
CA LEU A 119 18.88 -4.06 -5.77
C LEU A 119 19.04 -3.78 -4.27
N ILE A 120 18.66 -2.59 -3.80
CA ILE A 120 18.67 -2.25 -2.38
C ILE A 120 17.75 -3.19 -1.60
N THR A 121 16.56 -3.45 -2.11
CA THR A 121 15.59 -4.32 -1.45
C THR A 121 16.09 -5.76 -1.32
N LEU A 122 16.71 -6.30 -2.38
CA LEU A 122 17.34 -7.62 -2.39
C LEU A 122 18.52 -7.69 -1.41
N LYS A 123 19.40 -6.68 -1.38
CA LYS A 123 20.49 -6.61 -0.40
C LYS A 123 19.96 -6.55 1.02
N ASN A 124 18.93 -5.75 1.28
CA ASN A 124 18.30 -5.66 2.58
C ASN A 124 17.58 -6.96 2.97
N ALA A 125 17.08 -7.73 2.00
CA ALA A 125 16.45 -9.02 2.24
C ALA A 125 17.43 -10.08 2.79
N LEU A 126 18.72 -9.98 2.47
CA LEU A 126 19.76 -10.89 3.00
C LEU A 126 19.93 -10.84 4.51
N PHE A 127 19.45 -9.78 5.17
CA PHE A 127 19.50 -9.63 6.62
C PHE A 127 18.25 -10.17 7.33
N LEU A 128 17.25 -10.63 6.59
CA LEU A 128 16.03 -11.21 7.16
C LEU A 128 16.29 -12.64 7.65
N LYS A 129 15.55 -13.06 8.68
CA LYS A 129 15.54 -14.45 9.15
C LYS A 129 14.64 -15.29 8.23
N GLY A 130 14.92 -16.59 8.08
CA GLY A 130 14.11 -17.50 7.25
C GLY A 130 14.52 -17.54 5.77
N ILE A 131 15.63 -16.91 5.41
CA ILE A 131 16.11 -16.84 4.02
C ILE A 131 16.86 -18.10 3.55
N GLU A 132 17.06 -19.11 4.41
CA GLU A 132 17.98 -20.22 4.12
C GLU A 132 17.64 -20.94 2.81
N GLY A 133 16.35 -21.11 2.48
CA GLY A 133 15.91 -21.72 1.21
C GLY A 133 16.03 -20.82 -0.03
N VAL A 134 16.13 -19.49 0.14
CA VAL A 134 16.07 -18.51 -0.98
C VAL A 134 17.38 -17.71 -1.12
N LYS A 135 18.30 -17.84 -0.16
CA LYS A 135 19.53 -17.04 -0.08
C LYS A 135 20.40 -17.12 -1.33
N GLU A 136 20.59 -18.33 -1.87
CA GLU A 136 21.41 -18.51 -3.09
C GLU A 136 20.77 -17.81 -4.29
N ARG A 137 19.45 -17.91 -4.45
CA ARG A 137 18.70 -17.22 -5.51
C ARG A 137 18.77 -15.70 -5.35
N LEU A 138 18.67 -15.18 -4.12
CA LEU A 138 18.83 -13.75 -3.86
C LEU A 138 20.23 -13.25 -4.25
N LEU A 139 21.29 -14.00 -3.91
CA LEU A 139 22.66 -13.65 -4.28
C LEU A 139 22.85 -13.68 -5.81
N GLN A 140 22.30 -14.69 -6.49
CA GLN A 140 22.29 -14.74 -7.96
C GLN A 140 21.60 -13.51 -8.55
N ASN A 141 20.42 -13.13 -8.05
CA ASN A 141 19.67 -11.98 -8.52
C ASN A 141 20.42 -10.65 -8.32
N ILE A 142 21.11 -10.51 -7.18
CA ILE A 142 21.98 -9.36 -6.89
C ILE A 142 23.14 -9.30 -7.90
N ASN A 143 23.85 -10.41 -8.10
CA ASN A 143 24.97 -10.49 -9.03
C ASN A 143 24.54 -10.19 -10.47
N ILE A 144 23.34 -10.61 -10.88
CA ILE A 144 22.78 -10.29 -12.19
C ILE A 144 22.59 -8.78 -12.35
N LEU A 145 21.94 -8.11 -11.39
CA LEU A 145 21.75 -6.66 -11.47
C LEU A 145 23.07 -5.88 -11.45
N GLU A 146 24.01 -6.27 -10.59
CA GLU A 146 25.33 -5.64 -10.54
C GLU A 146 26.13 -5.88 -11.83
N GLY A 147 26.05 -7.09 -12.41
CA GLY A 147 26.65 -7.43 -13.70
C GLY A 147 26.03 -6.65 -14.87
N LEU A 148 24.77 -6.25 -14.76
CA LEU A 148 24.07 -5.37 -15.71
C LEU A 148 24.39 -3.87 -15.48
N GLY A 149 25.28 -3.54 -14.54
CA GLY A 149 25.72 -2.17 -14.27
C GLY A 149 24.78 -1.35 -13.38
N VAL A 150 23.85 -2.00 -12.67
CA VAL A 150 22.98 -1.33 -11.69
C VAL A 150 23.78 -1.02 -10.43
N THR A 151 23.71 0.23 -9.97
CA THR A 151 24.44 0.69 -8.79
C THR A 151 23.52 0.80 -7.58
N CYS A 152 24.08 0.73 -6.37
CA CYS A 152 23.32 0.86 -5.13
C CYS A 152 23.60 2.25 -4.52
N PRO A 153 22.73 3.26 -4.71
CA PRO A 153 22.92 4.57 -4.11
C PRO A 153 22.75 4.52 -2.59
N LEU A 154 23.48 5.39 -1.87
CA LEU A 154 23.42 5.50 -0.40
C LEU A 154 22.09 6.09 0.11
N ILE A 155 21.46 6.94 -0.69
CA ILE A 155 20.18 7.58 -0.39
C ILE A 155 19.29 7.36 -1.61
N GLN A 156 18.09 6.84 -1.39
CA GLN A 156 17.12 6.68 -2.45
C GLN A 156 15.73 7.13 -1.99
N ASN A 157 15.20 8.15 -2.67
CA ASN A 157 13.80 8.54 -2.57
C ASN A 157 13.09 8.02 -3.81
N TYR A 158 12.87 6.70 -3.88
CA TYR A 158 12.08 6.13 -4.97
C TYR A 158 10.62 6.01 -4.52
N ASP A 159 9.73 6.73 -5.23
CA ASP A 159 8.29 6.62 -5.05
C ASP A 159 7.68 5.94 -6.27
N LEU A 160 7.14 4.75 -6.05
CA LEU A 160 6.41 3.96 -7.05
C LEU A 160 5.25 4.72 -7.69
N ARG A 161 4.62 5.65 -6.97
CA ARG A 161 3.48 6.43 -7.47
C ARG A 161 3.90 7.50 -8.47
N SER A 162 5.15 7.96 -8.38
CA SER A 162 5.70 8.95 -9.30
C SER A 162 6.18 8.35 -10.62
N ASP A 163 6.31 7.02 -10.66
CA ASP A 163 6.85 6.30 -11.80
C ASP A 163 5.78 6.02 -12.86
N ARG A 164 6.16 6.10 -14.13
CA ARG A 164 5.26 5.89 -15.28
C ARG A 164 5.51 4.53 -15.90
N PHE A 165 4.63 3.59 -15.64
CA PHE A 165 4.69 2.25 -16.23
C PHE A 165 4.05 2.24 -17.62
N GLY A 166 4.78 1.71 -18.61
CA GLY A 166 4.21 1.37 -19.90
C GLY A 166 3.35 0.11 -19.82
N HIS A 167 2.58 -0.18 -20.88
CA HIS A 167 1.75 -1.38 -20.95
C HIS A 167 2.57 -2.69 -20.83
N PHE A 168 3.83 -2.67 -21.26
CA PHE A 168 4.75 -3.82 -21.20
C PHE A 168 5.44 -3.99 -19.84
N ASP A 169 5.32 -3.02 -18.92
CA ASP A 169 6.06 -3.01 -17.65
C ASP A 169 5.27 -3.69 -16.51
N TYR A 170 4.14 -4.35 -16.78
CA TYR A 170 3.27 -4.89 -15.72
C TYR A 170 3.99 -5.92 -14.82
N SER A 171 4.88 -6.74 -15.37
CA SER A 171 5.65 -7.68 -14.56
C SER A 171 6.75 -7.01 -13.72
N GLU A 172 7.26 -5.86 -14.17
CA GLU A 172 8.17 -5.03 -13.38
C GLU A 172 7.42 -4.30 -12.26
N GLN A 173 6.22 -3.80 -12.56
CA GLN A 173 5.34 -3.20 -11.57
C GLN A 173 5.03 -4.19 -10.45
N ALA A 174 4.71 -5.45 -10.77
CA ALA A 174 4.49 -6.48 -9.77
C ALA A 174 5.74 -6.75 -8.90
N LEU A 175 6.94 -6.79 -9.52
CA LEU A 175 8.21 -6.95 -8.80
C LEU A 175 8.46 -5.79 -7.83
N LEU A 176 8.22 -4.56 -8.28
CA LEU A 176 8.42 -3.37 -7.48
C LEU A 176 7.39 -3.26 -6.34
N GLN A 177 6.14 -3.65 -6.57
CA GLN A 177 5.12 -3.74 -5.53
C GLN A 177 5.50 -4.75 -4.44
N THR A 178 6.09 -5.89 -4.82
CA THR A 178 6.61 -6.87 -3.85
C THR A 178 7.81 -6.32 -3.08
N CYS A 179 8.71 -5.59 -3.75
CA CYS A 179 9.80 -4.88 -3.07
C CYS A 179 9.27 -3.85 -2.06
N GLN A 180 8.24 -3.10 -2.44
CA GLN A 180 7.57 -2.13 -1.56
C GLN A 180 6.97 -2.81 -0.35
N LEU A 181 6.17 -3.86 -0.55
CA LEU A 181 5.58 -4.63 0.55
C LEU A 181 6.66 -5.15 1.50
N LEU A 182 7.74 -5.73 0.97
CA LEU A 182 8.84 -6.23 1.78
C LEU A 182 9.50 -5.13 2.61
N ASN A 183 9.63 -3.91 2.06
CA ASN A 183 10.18 -2.77 2.80
C ASN A 183 9.19 -2.16 3.79
N GLU A 184 7.88 -2.15 3.50
CA GLU A 184 6.84 -1.70 4.44
C GLU A 184 6.70 -2.64 5.65
N LEU A 185 6.85 -3.95 5.44
CA LEU A 185 6.87 -4.94 6.52
C LEU A 185 8.07 -4.79 7.45
N LYS A 186 9.19 -4.21 6.96
CA LYS A 186 10.40 -3.91 7.74
C LYS A 186 10.23 -2.70 8.69
N ILE A 187 9.02 -2.41 9.19
CA ILE A 187 8.69 -1.35 10.18
C ILE A 187 9.91 -0.97 11.04
N PRO A 188 10.26 0.32 11.10
CA PRO A 188 11.62 0.82 10.90
C PRO A 188 12.60 0.20 11.88
N THR A 189 13.45 -0.71 11.44
CA THR A 189 14.47 -1.29 12.32
C THR A 189 15.69 -0.37 12.43
N MET A 190 15.75 0.48 13.47
CA MET A 190 16.99 1.18 13.81
C MET A 190 17.96 0.20 14.48
N GLN A 191 19.14 0.06 13.88
CA GLN A 191 20.25 -0.73 14.40
C GLN A 191 20.75 -0.17 15.73
N LYS A 192 20.61 -0.96 16.81
CA LYS A 192 21.59 -0.98 17.90
C LYS A 192 22.16 -2.39 17.98
N GLY A 193 23.24 -2.63 17.23
CA GLY A 193 23.89 -3.94 17.09
C GLY A 193 23.24 -4.87 16.03
N ASN A 194 23.61 -6.15 16.06
CA ASN A 194 23.12 -7.22 15.15
C ASN A 194 21.63 -7.61 15.37
N HIS A 195 20.84 -6.78 16.05
CA HIS A 195 19.46 -7.08 16.41
C HIS A 195 18.51 -6.03 15.80
N LEU A 196 17.53 -6.53 15.06
CA LEU A 196 16.50 -5.77 14.35
C LEU A 196 15.34 -5.49 15.33
N ILE A 197 15.21 -4.27 15.85
CA ILE A 197 14.09 -3.88 16.71
C ILE A 197 13.13 -2.99 15.91
N PRO A 198 11.83 -3.32 15.79
CA PRO A 198 10.85 -2.44 15.15
C PRO A 198 10.79 -1.08 15.87
N ASN A 199 10.89 0.04 15.14
CA ASN A 199 10.72 1.38 15.72
C ASN A 199 9.23 1.62 15.99
N LEU A 200 8.80 1.16 17.17
CA LEU A 200 7.43 1.24 17.67
C LEU A 200 7.01 2.67 18.04
N GLU A 201 7.97 3.59 18.21
CA GLU A 201 7.72 4.98 18.61
C GLU A 201 7.23 5.84 17.43
N GLU A 202 7.67 5.53 16.20
CA GLU A 202 7.32 6.27 14.97
C GLU A 202 5.93 5.96 14.41
N MET A 203 5.23 4.94 14.92
CA MET A 203 3.89 4.59 14.45
C MET A 203 2.85 5.62 14.93
N SER A 204 2.61 6.65 14.11
CA SER A 204 1.60 7.68 14.40
C SER A 204 0.18 7.11 14.30
N GLU A 205 -0.76 7.70 15.05
CA GLU A 205 -2.18 7.35 14.98
C GLU A 205 -2.72 7.53 13.55
N GLU A 206 -2.28 8.59 12.88
CA GLU A 206 -2.69 8.90 11.52
C GLU A 206 -2.25 7.84 10.52
N TRP A 207 -1.01 7.33 10.66
CA TRP A 207 -0.51 6.26 9.81
C TRP A 207 -1.29 4.97 10.03
N LEU A 208 -1.56 4.58 11.28
CA LEU A 208 -2.36 3.39 11.59
C LEU A 208 -3.81 3.52 11.11
N ARG A 209 -4.41 4.70 11.21
CA ARG A 209 -5.74 4.98 10.66
C ARG A 209 -5.79 4.73 9.16
N LYS A 210 -4.86 5.35 8.41
CA LYS A 210 -4.74 5.18 6.95
C LYS A 210 -4.44 3.73 6.58
N LEU A 211 -3.60 3.04 7.36
CA LEU A 211 -3.30 1.63 7.16
C LEU A 211 -4.55 0.76 7.33
N PHE A 212 -5.30 0.96 8.41
CA PHE A 212 -6.52 0.20 8.69
C PHE A 212 -7.57 0.40 7.60
N GLU A 213 -7.82 1.65 7.20
CA GLU A 213 -8.73 2.00 6.11
C GLU A 213 -8.34 1.29 4.80
N LYS A 214 -7.06 1.39 4.42
CA LYS A 214 -6.53 0.76 3.20
C LYS A 214 -6.54 -0.77 3.28
N ALA A 215 -6.31 -1.34 4.47
CA ALA A 215 -6.36 -2.77 4.72
C ALA A 215 -7.77 -3.32 4.56
N VAL A 216 -8.78 -2.66 5.16
CA VAL A 216 -10.19 -3.06 5.02
C VAL A 216 -10.62 -2.99 3.56
N TYR A 217 -10.23 -1.93 2.84
CA TYR A 217 -10.48 -1.83 1.40
C TYR A 217 -9.84 -2.98 0.62
N GLY A 218 -8.54 -3.22 0.82
CA GLY A 218 -7.81 -4.27 0.10
C GLY A 218 -8.33 -5.66 0.42
N PHE A 219 -8.76 -5.90 1.66
CA PHE A 219 -9.43 -7.13 2.07
C PHE A 219 -10.71 -7.37 1.26
N TYR A 220 -11.64 -6.41 1.23
CA TYR A 220 -12.91 -6.58 0.51
C TYR A 220 -12.70 -6.66 -1.00
N SER A 221 -11.79 -5.86 -1.55
CA SER A 221 -11.45 -5.88 -2.98
C SER A 221 -10.93 -7.25 -3.44
N LYS A 222 -10.29 -8.01 -2.54
CA LYS A 222 -9.75 -9.34 -2.85
C LYS A 222 -10.73 -10.47 -2.54
N ASN A 223 -11.37 -10.41 -1.38
CA ASN A 223 -12.14 -11.54 -0.85
C ASN A 223 -13.60 -11.53 -1.32
N LEU A 224 -14.12 -10.39 -1.80
CA LEU A 224 -15.43 -10.35 -2.42
C LEU A 224 -15.33 -10.64 -3.92
N PRO A 225 -16.18 -11.52 -4.46
CA PRO A 225 -16.10 -11.90 -5.85
C PRO A 225 -16.49 -10.72 -6.76
N ALA A 226 -15.56 -10.28 -7.61
CA ALA A 226 -15.65 -9.06 -8.43
C ALA A 226 -16.79 -9.07 -9.47
N ASN A 227 -17.33 -10.25 -9.79
CA ASN A 227 -18.51 -10.40 -10.64
C ASN A 227 -19.82 -10.02 -9.91
N VAL A 228 -19.86 -10.13 -8.58
CA VAL A 228 -21.03 -9.82 -7.76
C VAL A 228 -20.87 -8.47 -7.06
N TRP A 229 -19.67 -8.15 -6.59
CA TRP A 229 -19.42 -6.97 -5.77
C TRP A 229 -18.50 -5.96 -6.45
N ASP A 230 -18.84 -4.69 -6.32
CA ASP A 230 -18.01 -3.55 -6.66
C ASP A 230 -17.54 -2.89 -5.38
N VAL A 231 -16.21 -2.82 -5.17
CA VAL A 231 -15.61 -2.21 -3.98
C VAL A 231 -14.84 -0.98 -4.40
N SER A 232 -15.22 0.19 -3.87
CA SER A 232 -14.53 1.45 -4.14
C SER A 232 -14.00 2.07 -2.84
N HIS A 233 -12.93 2.85 -2.99
CA HIS A 233 -12.19 3.45 -1.88
C HIS A 233 -12.07 4.95 -2.09
N ASN A 234 -12.22 5.73 -1.02
CA ASN A 234 -12.08 7.19 -1.03
C ASN A 234 -12.91 7.84 -2.15
N LYS A 235 -14.15 7.36 -2.29
CA LYS A 235 -15.05 7.81 -3.35
C LYS A 235 -15.69 9.13 -2.93
N LYS A 236 -15.47 10.16 -3.74
CA LYS A 236 -16.14 11.45 -3.58
C LYS A 236 -17.63 11.30 -3.90
N LEU A 237 -18.47 11.68 -2.95
CA LEU A 237 -19.91 11.75 -3.10
C LEU A 237 -20.29 13.18 -3.43
N GLN A 238 -21.14 13.36 -4.45
CA GLN A 238 -21.59 14.67 -4.88
C GLN A 238 -22.82 15.09 -4.09
N TRP A 239 -22.89 16.38 -3.75
CA TRP A 239 -24.11 16.97 -3.21
C TRP A 239 -25.16 17.04 -4.31
N LYS A 240 -26.36 16.52 -4.02
CA LYS A 240 -27.53 16.72 -4.88
C LYS A 240 -28.15 18.06 -4.47
N LEU A 241 -28.09 19.04 -5.36
CA LEU A 241 -28.60 20.38 -5.13
C LEU A 241 -29.86 20.57 -5.97
N ASP A 242 -30.92 21.10 -5.37
CA ASP A 242 -32.16 21.43 -6.08
C ASP A 242 -32.06 22.75 -6.86
N THR A 243 -30.96 23.49 -6.69
CA THR A 243 -30.72 24.78 -7.35
C THR A 243 -29.30 24.87 -7.90
N ASP A 244 -29.17 25.45 -9.09
CA ASP A 244 -27.88 25.83 -9.68
C ASP A 244 -27.31 27.03 -8.91
N SER A 245 -26.66 26.76 -7.78
CA SER A 245 -25.99 27.77 -6.98
C SER A 245 -24.47 27.68 -7.16
N LEU A 246 -23.82 28.84 -7.29
CA LEU A 246 -22.35 28.99 -7.36
C LEU A 246 -21.62 28.63 -6.04
N ILE A 247 -22.33 28.09 -5.05
CA ILE A 247 -21.81 27.81 -3.69
C ILE A 247 -21.21 26.39 -3.62
N THR A 248 -21.25 25.62 -4.71
CA THR A 248 -20.74 24.24 -4.78
C THR A 248 -19.30 24.12 -4.26
N ASP A 249 -18.46 25.14 -4.49
CA ASP A 249 -17.06 25.19 -4.07
C ASP A 249 -16.86 25.43 -2.56
N VAL A 250 -17.89 25.89 -1.84
CA VAL A 250 -17.85 26.17 -0.40
C VAL A 250 -18.39 25.01 0.43
N LEU A 251 -19.12 24.08 -0.19
CA LEU A 251 -19.66 22.92 0.49
C LEU A 251 -18.55 21.95 0.91
N PRO A 252 -18.66 21.31 2.08
CA PRO A 252 -17.67 20.33 2.52
C PRO A 252 -17.67 19.15 1.55
N GLN A 253 -16.47 18.71 1.15
CA GLN A 253 -16.33 17.53 0.32
C GLN A 253 -16.79 16.29 1.11
N MET A 254 -17.72 15.53 0.53
CA MET A 254 -18.12 14.22 1.07
C MET A 254 -17.22 13.14 0.47
N GLU A 255 -16.49 12.43 1.30
CA GLU A 255 -15.61 11.34 0.89
C GLU A 255 -15.88 10.13 1.78
N ALA A 256 -16.33 9.05 1.16
CA ALA A 256 -16.58 7.80 1.84
C ALA A 256 -15.35 6.90 1.73
N ASP A 257 -14.87 6.42 2.88
CA ASP A 257 -13.67 5.57 2.96
C ASP A 257 -13.82 4.32 2.07
N ILE A 258 -14.91 3.58 2.23
CA ILE A 258 -15.16 2.33 1.49
C ILE A 258 -16.64 2.21 1.13
N ILE A 259 -16.91 1.83 -0.11
CA ILE A 259 -18.27 1.52 -0.57
C ILE A 259 -18.26 0.14 -1.20
N ILE A 260 -19.14 -0.72 -0.70
CA ILE A 260 -19.39 -2.07 -1.24
C ILE A 260 -20.76 -2.04 -1.90
N ARG A 261 -20.82 -2.33 -3.19
CA ARG A 261 -22.06 -2.36 -3.97
C ARG A 261 -22.26 -3.72 -4.60
N ASN A 262 -23.43 -4.29 -4.40
CA ASN A 262 -23.85 -5.49 -5.11
C ASN A 262 -24.27 -5.09 -6.54
N ARG A 263 -23.61 -5.66 -7.55
CA ARG A 263 -23.87 -5.37 -8.97
C ARG A 263 -25.20 -5.95 -9.46
N GLN A 264 -25.71 -6.98 -8.80
CA GLN A 264 -26.95 -7.65 -9.19
C GLN A 264 -28.18 -7.00 -8.57
N THR A 265 -28.12 -6.68 -7.26
CA THR A 265 -29.25 -6.08 -6.54
C THR A 265 -29.24 -4.55 -6.55
N GLY A 266 -28.09 -3.93 -6.89
CA GLY A 266 -27.89 -2.49 -6.80
C GLY A 266 -27.72 -1.96 -5.37
N GLN A 267 -27.88 -2.81 -4.36
CA GLN A 267 -27.73 -2.43 -2.96
C GLN A 267 -26.29 -2.04 -2.66
N ALA A 268 -26.10 -0.94 -1.93
CA ALA A 268 -24.79 -0.51 -1.51
C ALA A 268 -24.70 -0.23 -0.01
N THR A 269 -23.52 -0.51 0.53
CA THR A 269 -23.12 -0.28 1.91
C THR A 269 -21.96 0.71 1.93
N ILE A 270 -22.05 1.71 2.81
CA ILE A 270 -20.93 2.61 3.11
C ILE A 270 -20.27 2.12 4.39
N ILE A 271 -18.95 1.95 4.36
CA ILE A 271 -18.13 1.65 5.54
C ILE A 271 -17.22 2.86 5.75
N ASP A 272 -17.30 3.45 6.94
CA ASP A 272 -16.49 4.58 7.38
C ASP A 272 -15.63 4.11 8.56
N THR A 273 -14.31 4.22 8.41
CA THR A 273 -13.35 3.67 9.36
C THR A 273 -12.84 4.72 10.31
N LYS A 274 -12.77 4.41 11.61
CA LYS A 274 -12.41 5.38 12.64
C LYS A 274 -11.43 4.77 13.63
N PHE A 275 -10.21 5.32 13.69
CA PHE A 275 -9.17 4.89 14.62
C PHE A 275 -9.27 5.66 15.95
N ASN A 276 -10.32 5.40 16.71
CA ASN A 276 -10.61 6.08 17.98
C ASN A 276 -11.53 5.20 18.83
N LYS A 277 -11.56 5.41 20.16
CA LYS A 277 -12.58 4.78 21.00
C LYS A 277 -13.98 5.15 20.49
N ILE A 278 -14.78 4.12 20.24
CA ILE A 278 -16.13 4.21 19.68
C ILE A 278 -17.13 4.85 20.65
N LEU A 279 -16.94 4.60 21.95
CA LEU A 279 -17.69 5.22 23.05
C LEU A 279 -16.91 6.40 23.66
N VAL A 280 -17.64 7.45 24.03
CA VAL A 280 -17.14 8.60 24.78
C VAL A 280 -18.00 8.77 26.03
N SER A 281 -17.34 8.99 27.16
CA SER A 281 -18.00 9.29 28.43
C SER A 281 -18.57 10.71 28.39
N ASN A 282 -19.86 10.86 28.70
CA ASN A 282 -20.46 12.17 28.88
C ASN A 282 -20.12 12.77 30.25
N ARG A 283 -20.47 14.05 30.47
CA ARG A 283 -20.29 14.77 31.75
C ARG A 283 -20.97 14.11 32.95
N PHE A 284 -21.87 13.15 32.72
CA PHE A 284 -22.62 12.40 33.72
C PHE A 284 -22.15 10.93 33.84
N GLY A 285 -20.99 10.59 33.27
CA GLY A 285 -20.41 9.25 33.33
C GLY A 285 -21.09 8.17 32.47
N ARG A 286 -22.09 8.51 31.65
CA ARG A 286 -22.72 7.57 30.71
C ARG A 286 -21.95 7.55 29.39
N GLU A 287 -21.69 6.35 28.89
CA GLU A 287 -21.07 6.13 27.60
C GLU A 287 -22.06 6.39 26.46
N LYS A 288 -21.60 7.06 25.41
CA LYS A 288 -22.37 7.33 24.19
C LYS A 288 -21.48 7.24 22.95
N PHE A 289 -22.07 6.86 21.83
CA PHE A 289 -21.42 6.99 20.53
C PHE A 289 -21.11 8.45 20.21
N ARG A 290 -20.03 8.67 19.47
CA ARG A 290 -19.66 10.01 18.97
C ARG A 290 -20.67 10.47 17.93
N SER A 291 -21.44 11.51 18.28
CA SER A 291 -22.47 12.08 17.41
C SER A 291 -21.93 12.53 16.05
N GLY A 292 -20.71 13.07 16.00
CA GLY A 292 -20.08 13.52 14.76
C GLY A 292 -19.95 12.42 13.70
N TYR A 293 -19.62 11.19 14.10
CA TYR A 293 -19.50 10.05 13.16
C TYR A 293 -20.87 9.58 12.68
N ILE A 294 -21.87 9.60 13.56
CA ILE A 294 -23.26 9.31 13.21
C ILE A 294 -23.77 10.33 12.19
N TYR A 295 -23.53 11.62 12.42
CA TYR A 295 -23.94 12.66 11.49
C TYR A 295 -23.26 12.52 10.14
N GLN A 296 -21.95 12.27 10.12
CA GLN A 296 -21.19 12.07 8.89
C GLN A 296 -21.75 10.92 8.06
N ILE A 297 -21.87 9.71 8.64
CA ILE A 297 -22.36 8.56 7.88
C ILE A 297 -23.83 8.73 7.49
N TYR A 298 -24.65 9.31 8.36
CA TYR A 298 -26.04 9.61 8.06
C TYR A 298 -26.17 10.59 6.88
N THR A 299 -25.34 11.63 6.83
CA THR A 299 -25.29 12.57 5.70
C THR A 299 -24.94 11.85 4.40
N TYR A 300 -24.02 10.90 4.42
CA TYR A 300 -23.68 10.11 3.23
C TYR A 300 -24.84 9.23 2.77
N LEU A 301 -25.58 8.60 3.68
CA LEU A 301 -26.74 7.77 3.34
C LEU A 301 -27.89 8.63 2.77
N ARG A 302 -28.16 9.78 3.40
CA ARG A 302 -29.27 10.66 3.04
C ARG A 302 -29.07 11.44 1.76
N SER A 303 -27.88 12.02 1.57
CA SER A 303 -27.57 12.86 0.40
C SER A 303 -27.61 12.10 -0.93
N GLN A 304 -27.56 10.78 -0.89
CA GLN A 304 -27.44 9.93 -2.06
C GLN A 304 -28.74 9.22 -2.43
N GLU A 305 -29.86 9.53 -1.75
CA GLU A 305 -31.20 9.06 -2.15
C GLU A 305 -31.53 9.46 -3.60
N GLU A 306 -32.27 8.60 -4.29
CA GLU A 306 -32.82 8.83 -5.63
C GLU A 306 -34.31 8.56 -5.60
N GLU A 307 -35.13 9.55 -5.94
CA GLU A 307 -36.60 9.42 -6.00
C GLU A 307 -37.24 8.84 -4.73
N GLY A 308 -36.66 9.19 -3.56
CA GLY A 308 -37.11 8.68 -2.25
C GLY A 308 -36.67 7.25 -1.94
N CYS A 309 -35.87 6.63 -2.81
CA CYS A 309 -35.26 5.33 -2.60
C CYS A 309 -33.80 5.47 -2.12
N PRO A 310 -33.41 4.80 -1.02
CA PRO A 310 -32.04 4.84 -0.54
C PRO A 310 -31.11 4.04 -1.46
N LEU A 311 -30.18 4.73 -2.11
CA LEU A 311 -29.09 4.10 -2.86
C LEU A 311 -28.19 3.28 -1.93
N PHE A 312 -27.94 3.82 -0.74
CA PHE A 312 -27.21 3.15 0.33
C PHE A 312 -28.18 2.76 1.45
N GLN A 313 -28.35 1.46 1.68
CA GLN A 313 -29.32 0.94 2.67
C GLN A 313 -28.68 0.75 4.05
N ARG A 314 -27.34 0.67 4.09
CA ARG A 314 -26.56 0.34 5.26
C ARG A 314 -25.32 1.23 5.36
N GLY A 315 -25.10 1.79 6.55
CA GLY A 315 -23.88 2.48 6.93
C GLY A 315 -23.21 1.75 8.09
N VAL A 316 -21.91 1.47 7.97
CA VAL A 316 -21.11 0.81 9.01
C VAL A 316 -20.02 1.75 9.49
N LEU A 317 -20.02 2.05 10.77
CA LEU A 317 -18.90 2.69 11.46
C LEU A 317 -17.99 1.60 12.00
N LEU A 318 -16.81 1.47 11.41
CA LEU A 318 -15.88 0.39 11.70
C LEU A 318 -14.67 0.91 12.48
N HIS A 319 -14.47 0.37 13.68
CA HIS A 319 -13.39 0.77 14.58
C HIS A 319 -12.44 -0.41 14.85
N PRO A 320 -11.12 -0.22 14.75
CA PRO A 320 -10.20 -1.16 15.37
C PRO A 320 -10.31 -1.04 16.89
N SER A 321 -10.29 -2.17 17.59
CA SER A 321 -10.32 -2.25 19.05
C SER A 321 -9.21 -3.18 19.57
N VAL A 322 -8.99 -3.11 20.89
CA VAL A 322 -8.05 -3.95 21.61
C VAL A 322 -8.80 -4.53 22.80
N GLY A 323 -9.28 -5.77 22.68
CA GLY A 323 -10.05 -6.46 23.73
C GLY A 323 -11.50 -6.00 23.91
N GLU A 324 -12.02 -5.09 23.07
CA GLU A 324 -13.40 -4.59 23.13
C GLU A 324 -14.20 -5.03 21.91
N LYS A 325 -15.37 -5.66 22.14
CA LYS A 325 -16.28 -6.12 21.08
C LYS A 325 -17.60 -5.37 21.16
N ILE A 326 -17.90 -4.56 20.15
CA ILE A 326 -19.15 -3.83 20.01
C ILE A 326 -19.79 -4.19 18.68
N PHE A 327 -21.06 -4.58 18.76
CA PHE A 327 -21.88 -5.06 17.64
C PHE A 327 -23.29 -4.46 17.73
N ASP A 328 -23.38 -3.14 17.69
CA ASP A 328 -24.65 -2.44 17.84
C ASP A 328 -25.24 -2.02 16.50
N LYS A 329 -26.57 -2.02 16.42
CA LYS A 329 -27.31 -1.62 15.21
C LYS A 329 -28.49 -0.75 15.58
N VAL A 330 -28.73 0.29 14.78
CA VAL A 330 -29.88 1.18 14.94
C VAL A 330 -30.47 1.53 13.58
N LYS A 331 -31.80 1.59 13.51
CA LYS A 331 -32.48 2.06 12.30
C LYS A 331 -32.90 3.51 12.49
N ILE A 332 -32.36 4.42 11.67
CA ILE A 332 -32.67 5.85 11.71
C ILE A 332 -33.33 6.22 10.39
N GLN A 333 -34.60 6.64 10.44
CA GLN A 333 -35.34 7.12 9.26
C GLN A 333 -35.27 6.17 8.05
N GLY A 334 -35.34 4.86 8.29
CA GLY A 334 -35.28 3.85 7.22
C GLY A 334 -33.89 3.26 6.98
N TYR A 335 -32.82 3.96 7.37
CA TYR A 335 -31.44 3.51 7.19
C TYR A 335 -30.95 2.65 8.33
N LEU A 336 -30.22 1.58 8.01
CA LEU A 336 -29.52 0.76 8.99
C LEU A 336 -28.13 1.33 9.25
N LEU A 337 -27.90 1.83 10.46
CA LEU A 337 -26.57 2.20 10.94
C LEU A 337 -26.05 1.11 11.86
N GLU A 338 -24.81 0.68 11.63
CA GLU A 338 -24.13 -0.31 12.45
C GLU A 338 -22.84 0.27 13.04
N PHE A 339 -22.60 -0.07 14.30
CA PHE A 339 -21.40 0.30 15.06
C PHE A 339 -20.64 -0.99 15.36
N GLN A 340 -19.52 -1.17 14.68
CA GLN A 340 -18.82 -2.44 14.62
C GLN A 340 -17.36 -2.24 15.03
N THR A 341 -16.86 -3.11 15.90
CA THR A 341 -15.42 -3.17 16.19
C THR A 341 -14.77 -4.42 15.59
N ILE A 342 -13.48 -4.30 15.28
CA ILE A 342 -12.59 -5.42 14.94
C ILE A 342 -11.48 -5.43 15.97
N ASP A 343 -11.44 -6.49 16.77
CA ASP A 343 -10.41 -6.65 17.78
C ASP A 343 -9.09 -7.06 17.11
N LEU A 344 -8.15 -6.11 17.08
CA LEU A 344 -6.83 -6.33 16.48
C LEU A 344 -5.88 -7.09 17.42
N THR A 345 -6.33 -7.59 18.57
CA THR A 345 -5.55 -8.53 19.41
C THR A 345 -5.81 -10.00 19.08
N GLU A 346 -6.92 -10.26 18.38
CA GLU A 346 -7.36 -11.60 18.00
C GLU A 346 -6.42 -12.28 16.99
N MET A 347 -6.68 -13.57 16.77
CA MET A 347 -5.98 -14.31 15.72
C MET A 347 -6.40 -13.79 14.35
N ALA A 348 -5.49 -13.82 13.37
CA ALA A 348 -5.75 -13.35 12.01
C ALA A 348 -6.99 -14.01 11.36
N LYS A 349 -7.24 -15.28 11.67
CA LYS A 349 -8.45 -16.02 11.25
C LYS A 349 -9.75 -15.43 11.79
N GLU A 350 -9.75 -14.97 13.03
CA GLU A 350 -10.92 -14.36 13.68
C GLU A 350 -11.18 -12.97 13.09
N ILE A 351 -10.11 -12.17 12.90
CA ILE A 351 -10.17 -10.87 12.21
C ILE A 351 -10.76 -11.03 10.81
N LYS A 352 -10.28 -12.02 10.05
CA LYS A 352 -10.79 -12.35 8.71
C LYS A 352 -12.25 -12.76 8.72
N ALA A 353 -12.63 -13.68 9.61
CA ALA A 353 -14.03 -14.12 9.74
C ALA A 353 -14.94 -12.93 10.04
N ARG A 354 -14.51 -12.04 10.94
CA ARG A 354 -15.25 -10.84 11.30
C ARG A 354 -15.41 -9.88 10.13
N LEU A 355 -14.37 -9.66 9.34
CA LEU A 355 -14.47 -8.84 8.14
C LEU A 355 -15.43 -9.45 7.10
N ILE A 356 -15.44 -10.78 6.93
CA ILE A 356 -16.38 -11.44 6.01
C ILE A 356 -17.82 -11.28 6.48
N GLU A 357 -18.10 -11.44 7.78
CA GLU A 357 -19.44 -11.22 8.35
C GLU A 357 -19.96 -9.78 8.19
N LEU A 358 -19.06 -8.82 8.00
CA LEU A 358 -19.39 -7.41 7.87
C LEU A 358 -19.73 -6.98 6.44
N ALA A 359 -19.32 -7.76 5.42
CA ALA A 359 -19.71 -7.53 4.02
C ALA A 359 -21.17 -7.92 3.81
#